data_AF-A0A2S7DCN4-F1
#
_entry.id   AF-A0A2S7DCN4-F1
#
_cell.length_a   1.000
_cell.length_b   1.000
_cell.length_c   1.000
_cell.angle_alpha   90.00
_cell.angle_beta   90.00
_cell.angle_gamma   90.00
#
_symmetry.space_group_name_H-M   'P 1'
#
loop_
_entity.id
_entity.type
_entity.pdbx_description
1 polymer ?
#
loop_
_entity_poly.entity_id
_entity_poly.type
_entity_poly.pdbx_seq_one_letter_code
_entity_poly.pdbx_strand_id
1 'polypeptide(L)' 'MPNPLTARALEWAGRLRYPTLFKLAAILFAVDLLLPDPLPFLDELLFGLTTLLLANWKTRKAPLPAASRHS' A
#
# COMPACT_ATOMS: atom_id res chain seq x y z
N MET A 1 4.58 6.37 -17.64
CA MET A 1 4.01 7.73 -17.46
C MET A 1 2.94 7.62 -16.40
N PRO A 2 3.01 8.35 -15.27
CA PRO A 2 2.01 8.21 -14.22
C PRO A 2 0.63 8.61 -14.77
N ASN A 3 -0.28 7.64 -14.86
CA ASN A 3 -1.65 7.86 -15.28
C ASN A 3 -2.41 8.52 -14.10
N PRO A 4 -3.14 9.63 -14.29
CA PRO A 4 -3.87 10.32 -13.20
C PRO A 4 -4.82 9.40 -12.42
N LEU A 5 -5.31 8.32 -13.04
CA LEU A 5 -6.19 7.34 -12.41
C LEU A 5 -5.48 6.48 -11.36
N THR A 6 -4.26 6.00 -11.63
CA THR A 6 -3.47 5.21 -10.66
C THR A 6 -3.05 6.08 -9.49
N ALA A 7 -2.70 7.35 -9.71
CA ALA A 7 -2.39 8.29 -8.65
C ALA A 7 -3.58 8.50 -7.70
N ARG A 8 -4.79 8.68 -8.23
CA ARG A 8 -6.02 8.81 -7.43
C ARG A 8 -6.36 7.55 -6.63
N ALA A 9 -6.18 6.37 -7.22
CA ALA A 9 -6.36 5.10 -6.54
C ALA A 9 -5.35 4.92 -5.39
N LEU A 10 -4.09 5.31 -5.59
CA LEU A 10 -3.04 5.26 -4.57
C LEU A 10 -3.29 6.23 -3.41
N GLU A 11 -3.72 7.47 -3.70
CA GLU A 11 -4.09 8.44 -2.65
C GLU A 11 -5.27 7.95 -1.80
N TRP A 12 -6.27 7.33 -2.44
CA TRP A 12 -7.39 6.71 -1.73
C TRP A 12 -6.91 5.51 -0.90
N ALA A 13 -6.11 4.62 -1.48
CA ALA A 13 -5.55 3.46 -0.78
C ALA A 13 -4.72 3.87 0.44
N GLY A 14 -3.93 4.94 0.34
CA GLY A 14 -3.13 5.49 1.44
C GLY A 14 -3.95 5.95 2.65
N ARG A 15 -5.26 6.21 2.50
CA ARG A 15 -6.18 6.54 3.61
C ARG A 15 -6.79 5.31 4.29
N LEU A 16 -6.62 4.10 3.73
CA LEU A 16 -7.18 2.87 4.31
C LEU A 16 -6.32 2.33 5.47
N ARG A 17 -6.97 1.74 6.48
CA ARG A 17 -6.30 1.08 7.61
C ARG A 17 -5.45 -0.11 7.15
N TYR A 18 -4.34 -0.30 7.85
CA TYR A 18 -3.29 -1.28 7.62
C TYR A 18 -3.68 -2.70 7.19
N PRO A 19 -4.69 -3.37 7.81
CA PRO A 19 -5.08 -4.72 7.36
C PRO A 19 -5.79 -4.71 6.00
N THR A 20 -6.43 -3.61 5.61
CA THR A 20 -7.15 -3.51 4.34
C THR A 20 -6.22 -3.22 3.18
N LEU A 21 -5.18 -2.40 3.41
CA LEU A 21 -4.10 -2.16 2.43
C LEU A 21 -3.40 -3.45 2.02
N PHE A 22 -3.06 -4.29 3.00
CA PHE A 22 -2.43 -5.58 2.73
C PHE A 22 -3.33 -6.51 1.91
N LYS A 23 -4.63 -6.58 2.23
CA LYS A 23 -5.61 -7.37 1.47
C LYS A 23 -5.75 -6.87 0.03
N LEU A 24 -5.80 -5.56 -0.18
CA LEU A 24 -5.86 -4.97 -1.52
C LEU A 24 -4.63 -5.33 -2.35
N ALA A 25 -3.44 -5.20 -1.77
CA ALA A 25 -2.20 -5.60 -2.45
C ALA A 25 -2.18 -7.10 -2.79
N ALA A 26 -2.59 -7.96 -1.84
CA ALA A 26 -2.63 -9.41 -2.04
C ALA A 26 -3.67 -9.85 -3.08
N ILE A 27 -4.86 -9.22 -3.09
CA ILE A 27 -5.89 -9.49 -4.10
C ILE A 27 -5.39 -9.06 -5.47
N LEU A 28 -4.80 -7.87 -5.59
CA LEU A 28 -4.28 -7.38 -6.85
C LEU A 28 -3.16 -8.29 -7.39
N PHE A 29 -2.26 -8.74 -6.51
CA PHE A 29 -1.20 -9.70 -6.84
C PHE A 29 -1.76 -11.05 -7.32
N ALA A 30 -2.80 -11.55 -6.66
CA ALA A 30 -3.43 -12.81 -7.06
C ALA A 30 -4.13 -12.68 -8.42
N VAL A 31 -4.83 -11.57 -8.65
CA VAL A 31 -5.48 -11.26 -9.94
C VAL A 31 -4.44 -11.18 -11.05
N ASP A 32 -3.31 -10.51 -10.80
CA ASP A 32 -2.18 -10.40 -11.73
C ASP A 32 -1.59 -11.77 -12.11
N LEU A 33 -1.45 -12.68 -11.13
CA LEU A 33 -0.95 -14.04 -11.37
C LEU A 33 -1.95 -14.95 -12.10
N LEU A 34 -3.26 -14.74 -11.89
CA LEU A 34 -4.35 -15.57 -12.44
C LEU A 34 -4.79 -15.13 -13.84
N LEU A 35 -4.70 -13.84 -14.15
CA LEU A 35 -5.03 -13.28 -15.45
C LEU A 35 -3.74 -12.87 -16.16
N PRO A 36 -3.20 -13.69 -17.09
CA PRO A 36 -2.05 -13.30 -17.88
C PRO A 36 -2.45 -12.14 -18.81
N ASP A 37 -2.11 -10.94 -18.36
CA ASP A 37 -2.06 -9.64 -19.05
C ASP A 37 -3.27 -9.19 -19.89
N PRO A 38 -4.41 -8.80 -19.27
CA PRO A 38 -5.48 -8.07 -19.98
C PRO A 38 -5.57 -6.58 -19.64
N LEU A 39 -4.86 -6.07 -18.62
CA LEU A 39 -5.04 -4.70 -18.11
C LEU A 39 -3.74 -3.90 -18.12
N PRO A 40 -3.62 -2.86 -18.96
CA PRO A 40 -2.49 -1.94 -18.84
C PRO A 40 -2.52 -1.30 -17.45
N PHE A 41 -1.34 -1.03 -16.87
CA PHE A 41 -1.11 -0.37 -15.56
C PHE A 41 -1.24 -1.24 -14.30
N LEU A 42 -1.44 -2.55 -14.43
CA LEU A 42 -1.57 -3.46 -13.28
C LEU A 42 -0.25 -3.51 -12.46
N ASP A 43 0.88 -3.65 -13.15
CA ASP A 43 2.21 -3.64 -12.54
C ASP A 43 2.50 -2.35 -11.75
N GLU A 44 2.10 -1.19 -12.27
CA GLU A 44 2.30 0.11 -11.59
C GLU A 44 1.50 0.20 -10.29
N LEU A 45 0.26 -0.31 -10.30
CA LEU A 45 -0.60 -0.33 -9.13
C LEU A 45 -0.10 -1.34 -8.10
N LEU A 46 0.37 -2.50 -8.56
CA LEU A 46 0.98 -3.53 -7.72
C LEU A 46 2.25 -3.00 -7.04
N PHE A 47 3.14 -2.36 -7.79
CA PHE A 47 4.37 -1.76 -7.26
C PHE A 47 4.06 -0.62 -6.27
N GLY A 48 3.07 0.22 -6.59
CA GLY A 48 2.61 1.30 -5.72
C GLY A 48 2.01 0.81 -4.40
N LEU A 49 1.14 -0.20 -4.44
CA LEU A 49 0.56 -0.81 -3.24
C LEU A 49 1.61 -1.53 -2.39
N THR A 50 2.58 -2.19 -3.01
CA THR A 50 3.69 -2.87 -2.31
C THR A 50 4.60 -1.86 -1.61
N THR A 51 4.89 -0.73 -2.26
CA THR A 51 5.67 0.37 -1.66
C THR A 51 4.93 1.01 -0.48
N LEU A 52 3.63 1.27 -0.64
CA LEU A 52 2.77 1.76 0.45
C LEU A 52 2.80 0.81 1.64
N LEU A 53 2.65 -0.50 1.42
CA LEU A 53 2.73 -1.51 2.46
C LEU A 53 4.06 -1.45 3.22
N LEU A 54 5.19 -1.40 2.49
CA LEU A 54 6.53 -1.34 3.07
C LEU A 54 6.77 -0.05 3.87
N ALA A 55 6.35 1.11 3.32
CA ALA A 55 6.46 2.40 4.00
C ALA A 55 5.67 2.41 5.32
N ASN A 56 4.49 1.81 5.31
CA ASN A 56 3.64 1.69 6.49
C ASN A 56 4.26 0.70 7.50
N TRP A 57 5.03 -0.32 7.08
CA TRP A 57 5.65 -1.31 7.99
C TRP A 57 6.65 -0.64 8.94
N LYS A 58 7.31 0.41 8.47
CA LYS A 58 8.23 1.21 9.28
C LYS A 58 7.52 2.01 10.39
N THR A 59 6.26 2.43 10.20
CA THR A 59 5.49 3.18 11.22
C THR A 59 5.15 2.36 12.46
N ARG A 60 5.03 1.02 12.31
CA ARG A 60 4.76 0.10 13.42
C ARG A 60 5.94 -0.03 14.40
N LYS A 61 7.14 0.41 13.99
CA LYS A 61 8.32 0.52 14.85
C LYS A 61 8.55 1.94 15.37
N ALA A 62 7.58 2.84 15.31
CA ALA A 62 7.65 4.04 16.11
C ALA A 62 7.69 3.59 17.59
N PRO A 63 8.81 3.82 18.30
CA PRO A 63 8.83 3.58 19.74
C PRO A 63 7.71 4.43 20.32
N LEU A 64 6.87 3.83 21.17
CA LEU A 64 5.98 4.61 22.04
C LEU A 64 6.83 5.76 22.61
N PRO A 65 6.47 7.03 22.41
CA PRO A 65 7.22 8.12 22.99
C PRO A 65 7.28 7.81 24.49
N ALA A 66 8.50 7.73 25.02
CA ALA A 66 8.74 7.40 26.41
C ALA A 66 8.00 8.42 27.30
N ALA A 67 6.76 8.09 27.61
CA ALA A 67 5.95 8.80 28.57
C ALA A 67 6.50 8.42 29.95
N SER A 68 7.45 9.20 30.44
CA SER A 68 7.96 9.33 31.81
C SER A 68 9.47 9.65 31.74
N ARG A 69 10.02 10.68 32.38
CA ARG A 69 9.78 11.13 33.74
C ARG A 69 9.97 12.66 33.83
N HIS A 70 8.90 13.36 34.17
CA HIS A 70 9.01 14.55 35.02
C HIS A 70 9.01 14.04 36.47
N SER A 71 10.12 14.20 37.18
CA SER A 71 10.22 14.18 38.65
C SER A 71 11.60 14.68 39.04
#